data_AF-A0A353RDG0-F1
#
_entry.id   AF-A0A353RDG0-F1
#
_cell.length_a   1.000
_cell.length_b   1.000
_cell.length_c   1.000
_cell.angle_alpha   90.00
_cell.angle_beta   90.00
_cell.angle_gamma   90.00
#
_symmetry.space_group_name_H-M   'P 1'
#
loop_
_entity.id
_entity.type
_entity.pdbx_description
1 polymer ?
#
loop_
_entity_poly.entity_id
_entity_poly.type
_entity_poly.pdbx_seq_one_letter_code
_entity_poly.pdbx_strand_id
1 'polypeptide(L)'
;MKIIDISRELFSAAPYPGDPAPRRDLVRRMDMGDDCNLSGFYACCHSATHLDAPLHFIDGGDSVDKVALGRCIGPCTVAEASGIVTGADIDRLAPRSQ
;
A
#
# COMPACT_ATOMS: atom_id res chain seq x y z
N MET A 1 -0.12 -5.40 -23.28
CA MET A 1 0.72 -5.27 -22.07
C MET A 1 0.03 -6.01 -20.94
N LYS A 2 0.73 -6.88 -20.20
CA LYS A 2 0.15 -7.63 -19.07
C LYS A 2 0.35 -6.80 -17.80
N ILE A 3 -0.72 -6.62 -17.02
CA ILE A 3 -0.65 -6.02 -15.68
C ILE A 3 -0.62 -7.19 -14.68
N ILE A 4 0.29 -7.12 -13.71
CA ILE A 4 0.39 -8.06 -12.61
C ILE A 4 -0.04 -7.32 -11.35
N ASP A 5 -1.07 -7.83 -10.67
CA ASP A 5 -1.45 -7.31 -9.37
C ASP A 5 -0.45 -7.79 -8.32
N ILE A 6 0.15 -6.84 -7.62
CA ILE A 6 1.10 -7.06 -6.52
C ILE A 6 0.54 -6.55 -5.18
N SER A 7 -0.77 -6.28 -5.14
CA SER A 7 -1.45 -5.74 -3.97
C SER A 7 -1.96 -6.88 -3.09
N ARG A 8 -1.92 -6.68 -1.77
CA ARG A 8 -2.64 -7.56 -0.83
C ARG A 8 -4.09 -7.11 -0.70
N GLU A 9 -5.00 -8.07 -0.54
CA GLU A 9 -6.41 -7.77 -0.28
C GLU A 9 -6.56 -7.08 1.09
N LEU A 10 -7.34 -6.00 1.15
CA LEU A 10 -7.36 -5.07 2.28
C LEU A 10 -8.02 -5.66 3.53
N PHE A 11 -9.17 -6.33 3.40
CA PHE A 11 -9.97 -6.75 4.56
C PHE A 11 -9.49 -8.07 5.19
N SER A 12 -8.67 -8.82 4.48
CA SER A 12 -8.05 -10.07 4.93
C SER A 12 -6.56 -9.93 5.28
N ALA A 13 -5.95 -8.78 5.01
CA ALA A 13 -4.60 -8.49 5.47
C ALA A 13 -4.56 -8.42 7.01
N ALA A 14 -3.60 -9.12 7.61
CA ALA A 14 -3.36 -9.03 9.04
C ALA A 14 -2.91 -7.60 9.40
N PRO A 15 -3.54 -6.94 10.39
CA PRO A 15 -3.08 -5.64 10.86
C PRO A 15 -1.75 -5.78 11.61
N TYR A 16 -1.02 -4.67 11.69
CA TYR A 16 0.13 -4.59 12.58
C TYR A 16 -0.31 -4.77 14.04
N PRO A 17 0.49 -5.41 14.92
CA PRO A 17 0.12 -5.56 16.34
C PRO A 17 -0.16 -4.21 17.01
N GLY A 18 -1.42 -4.01 17.43
CA GLY A 18 -1.90 -2.77 18.06
C GLY A 18 -2.71 -1.85 17.14
N ASP A 19 -2.62 -2.05 15.82
CA ASP A 19 -3.39 -1.29 14.85
C ASP A 19 -4.83 -1.82 14.71
N PRO A 20 -5.78 -0.95 14.34
CA PRO A 20 -7.14 -1.38 14.10
C PRO A 20 -7.24 -2.20 12.82
N ALA A 21 -7.95 -3.33 12.89
CA ALA A 21 -8.24 -4.15 11.71
C ALA A 21 -9.12 -3.38 10.70
N PRO A 22 -8.87 -3.50 9.39
CA PRO A 22 -9.76 -2.98 8.37
C PRO A 22 -11.15 -3.59 8.49
N ARG A 23 -12.20 -2.76 8.34
CA ARG A 23 -13.59 -3.23 8.35
C ARG A 23 -14.41 -2.55 7.27
N ARG A 24 -15.42 -3.26 6.79
CA ARG A 24 -16.41 -2.77 5.83
C ARG A 24 -17.81 -2.85 6.44
N ASP A 25 -18.53 -1.76 6.30
CA ASP A 25 -19.93 -1.63 6.72
C ASP A 25 -20.82 -1.65 5.46
N LEU A 26 -21.81 -2.54 5.43
CA LEU A 26 -22.82 -2.55 4.37
C LEU A 26 -23.94 -1.58 4.73
N VAL A 27 -23.95 -0.40 4.10
CA VAL A 27 -24.85 0.71 4.43
C VAL A 27 -26.19 0.58 3.72
N ARG A 28 -26.17 0.16 2.45
CA ARG A 28 -27.37 -0.19 1.66
C ARG A 28 -27.12 -1.42 0.83
N ARG A 29 -28.15 -2.22 0.61
CA ARG A 29 -28.08 -3.46 -0.15
C ARG A 29 -29.28 -3.64 -1.06
N MET A 30 -29.04 -3.77 -2.37
CA MET A 30 -30.09 -4.01 -3.36
C MET A 30 -30.81 -5.34 -3.13
N ASP A 31 -30.13 -6.35 -2.59
CA ASP A 31 -30.75 -7.63 -2.25
C ASP A 31 -31.71 -7.53 -1.05
N MET A 32 -31.69 -6.41 -0.33
CA MET A 32 -32.65 -6.05 0.73
C MET A 32 -33.70 -5.03 0.25
N GLY A 33 -33.71 -4.69 -1.05
CA GLY A 33 -34.68 -3.76 -1.65
C GLY A 33 -34.25 -2.29 -1.67
N ASP A 34 -33.01 -1.97 -1.30
CA ASP A 34 -32.47 -0.61 -1.47
C ASP A 34 -32.18 -0.30 -2.96
N ASP A 35 -32.12 0.98 -3.30
CA ASP A 35 -31.86 1.43 -4.68
C ASP A 35 -30.40 1.21 -5.15
N CYS A 36 -29.47 0.93 -4.22
CA CYS A 36 -28.07 0.67 -4.54
C CYS A 36 -27.34 -0.14 -3.46
N ASN A 37 -26.22 -0.75 -3.85
CA ASN A 37 -25.25 -1.27 -2.90
C ASN A 37 -24.33 -0.12 -2.47
N LEU A 38 -24.32 0.19 -1.18
CA LEU A 38 -23.46 1.22 -0.60
C LEU A 38 -22.67 0.63 0.54
N SER A 39 -21.36 0.89 0.58
CA SER A 39 -20.49 0.46 1.67
C SER A 39 -19.67 1.62 2.21
N GLY A 40 -19.52 1.66 3.53
CA GLY A 40 -18.49 2.42 4.21
C GLY A 40 -17.34 1.49 4.57
N PHE A 41 -16.14 2.04 4.77
CA PHE A 41 -15.04 1.26 5.33
C PHE A 41 -14.16 2.13 6.21
N TYR A 42 -13.43 1.46 7.09
CA TYR A 42 -12.40 2.05 7.95
C TYR A 42 -11.16 1.17 7.85
N ALA A 43 -9.99 1.79 7.71
CA ALA A 43 -8.71 1.10 7.73
C ALA A 43 -7.61 2.02 8.28
N CYS A 44 -6.60 1.43 8.93
CA CYS A 44 -5.34 2.13 9.18
C CYS A 44 -4.67 2.49 7.84
N CYS A 45 -3.99 3.63 7.76
CA CYS A 45 -3.25 4.03 6.53
C CYS A 45 -2.10 3.06 6.19
N HIS A 46 -1.66 2.26 7.16
CA HIS A 46 -0.60 1.26 7.03
C HIS A 46 -1.14 -0.17 6.83
N SER A 47 -2.41 -0.30 6.38
CA SER A 47 -3.02 -1.60 6.08
C SER A 47 -2.63 -2.09 4.68
N ALA A 48 -2.29 -3.37 4.55
CA ALA A 48 -1.99 -4.03 3.27
C ALA A 48 -0.88 -3.33 2.46
N THR A 49 -0.94 -3.36 1.13
CA THR A 49 0.03 -2.68 0.25
C THR A 49 -0.21 -1.18 0.24
N HIS A 50 0.73 -0.38 0.73
CA HIS A 50 0.59 1.07 0.92
C HIS A 50 1.93 1.82 0.69
N LEU A 51 1.89 3.13 0.85
CA LEU A 51 3.05 4.03 0.83
C LEU A 51 3.02 4.93 2.06
N ASP A 52 4.17 5.10 2.71
CA ASP A 52 4.33 6.07 3.79
C ASP A 52 4.71 7.45 3.24
N ALA A 53 4.11 8.50 3.82
CA ALA A 53 4.54 9.88 3.62
C ALA A 53 5.55 10.29 4.70
N PRO A 54 6.43 11.28 4.45
CA PRO A 54 7.36 11.79 5.46
C PRO A 54 6.72 12.11 6.82
N LEU A 55 5.50 12.66 6.81
CA LEU A 55 4.72 12.97 8.01
C LEU A 55 4.49 11.76 8.94
N HIS A 56 4.61 10.52 8.45
CA HIS A 56 4.45 9.34 9.29
C HIS A 56 5.51 9.24 10.41
N PHE A 57 6.75 9.66 10.13
CA PHE A 57 7.86 9.57 11.08
C PHE A 57 8.57 10.90 11.38
N ILE A 58 8.29 11.94 10.60
CA ILE A 58 8.94 13.25 10.71
C ILE A 58 7.88 14.28 11.08
N ASP A 59 7.99 14.85 12.28
CA ASP A 59 7.10 15.93 12.70
C ASP A 59 7.25 17.15 11.78
N GLY A 60 6.12 17.71 11.35
CA GLY A 60 6.06 18.74 10.31
C GLY A 60 6.46 18.27 8.90
N GLY A 61 6.67 16.96 8.69
CA GLY A 61 6.99 16.38 7.39
C GLY A 61 5.85 16.54 6.38
N ASP A 62 6.18 16.36 5.10
CA ASP A 62 5.17 16.44 4.03
C ASP A 62 4.13 15.31 4.15
N SER A 63 2.87 15.69 3.97
CA SER A 63 1.72 14.79 3.85
C SER A 63 1.67 14.13 2.47
N VAL A 64 0.91 13.04 2.36
CA VAL A 64 0.89 12.19 1.15
C VAL A 64 0.47 12.93 -0.13
N ASP A 65 -0.39 13.93 -0.02
CA ASP A 65 -0.86 14.77 -1.13
C ASP A 65 0.26 15.64 -1.76
N LYS A 66 1.37 15.83 -1.05
CA LYS A 66 2.55 16.55 -1.53
C LYS A 66 3.59 15.65 -2.19
N VAL A 67 3.42 14.32 -2.14
CA VAL A 67 4.33 13.39 -2.81
C VAL A 67 4.16 13.52 -4.32
N ALA A 68 5.25 13.83 -5.02
CA ALA A 68 5.24 13.93 -6.48
C ALA A 68 4.87 12.58 -7.13
N LEU A 69 3.76 12.53 -7.88
CA LEU A 69 3.24 11.30 -8.50
C LEU A 69 4.22 10.61 -9.44
N GLY A 70 5.17 11.34 -10.03
CA GLY A 70 6.25 10.76 -10.84
C GLY A 70 7.16 9.79 -10.08
N ARG A 71 7.14 9.80 -8.74
CA ARG A 71 7.83 8.82 -7.91
C ARG A 71 7.04 7.51 -7.74
N CYS A 72 5.75 7.52 -8.02
CA CYS A 72 4.85 6.37 -7.85
C CYS A 72 4.58 5.62 -9.16
N ILE A 73 5.03 6.16 -10.29
CA ILE A 73 4.75 5.63 -11.63
C ILE A 73 6.02 5.71 -12.46
N GLY A 74 6.58 4.56 -12.83
CA GLY A 74 7.75 4.52 -13.69
C GLY A 74 8.33 3.11 -13.84
N PRO A 75 9.43 2.99 -14.60
CA PRO A 75 10.21 1.75 -14.66
C PRO A 75 10.69 1.34 -13.26
N CYS A 76 10.61 0.05 -12.96
CA CYS A 76 11.17 -0.52 -11.75
C CYS A 76 11.85 -1.86 -12.06
N THR A 77 12.79 -2.26 -11.20
CA THR A 77 13.45 -3.56 -11.25
C THR A 77 12.90 -4.42 -10.13
N VAL A 78 12.44 -5.63 -10.45
CA VAL A 78 12.10 -6.64 -9.46
C VAL A 78 13.32 -7.53 -9.27
N ALA A 79 13.85 -7.58 -8.05
CA ALA A 79 15.00 -8.40 -7.67
C ALA A 79 14.60 -9.38 -6.57
N GLU A 80 15.14 -10.59 -6.63
CA GLU A 80 14.97 -11.58 -5.58
C GLU A 80 15.97 -11.31 -4.45
N ALA A 81 15.48 -11.34 -3.20
CA ALA A 81 16.29 -11.22 -2.00
C ALA A 81 15.63 -12.01 -0.86
N SER A 82 16.44 -12.46 0.10
CA SER A 82 15.94 -13.16 1.29
C SER A 82 16.67 -12.68 2.55
N GLY A 83 15.98 -12.73 3.69
CA GLY A 83 16.51 -12.24 4.97
C GLY A 83 16.61 -10.71 5.04
N ILE A 84 17.54 -10.22 5.86
CA ILE A 84 17.81 -8.79 6.00
C ILE A 84 18.59 -8.32 4.78
N VAL A 85 18.05 -7.35 4.05
CA VAL A 85 18.72 -6.72 2.91
C VAL A 85 19.63 -5.59 3.40
N THR A 86 20.90 -5.63 3.00
CA THR A 86 21.91 -4.64 3.36
C THR A 86 22.28 -3.76 2.18
N GLY A 87 23.02 -2.67 2.43
CA GLY A 87 23.56 -1.83 1.35
C GLY A 87 24.44 -2.61 0.36
N ALA A 88 25.23 -3.57 0.85
CA ALA A 88 26.08 -4.40 0.00
C ALA A 88 25.27 -5.33 -0.94
N ASP A 89 24.08 -5.74 -0.53
CA ASP A 89 23.17 -6.50 -1.40
C ASP A 89 22.60 -5.61 -2.50
N ILE A 90 22.22 -4.37 -2.15
CA ILE A 90 21.77 -3.38 -3.14
C ILE A 90 22.86 -3.05 -4.13
N ASP A 91 24.11 -2.85 -3.70
CA ASP A 91 25.24 -2.59 -4.60
C ASP A 91 25.47 -3.74 -5.60
N ARG A 92 25.15 -4.98 -5.20
CA ARG A 92 25.25 -6.17 -6.06
C ARG A 92 24.06 -6.31 -7.01
N LEU A 93 22.85 -5.98 -6.54
CA LEU A 93 21.58 -6.15 -7.26
C LEU A 93 21.25 -4.96 -8.15
N ALA A 94 21.80 -3.78 -7.86
CA ALA A 94 21.60 -2.59 -8.66
C ALA A 94 22.02 -2.92 -10.10
N PRO A 95 21.18 -2.63 -11.11
CA PRO A 95 21.61 -2.75 -12.49
C PRO A 95 22.87 -1.91 -12.62
N ARG A 96 24.00 -2.56 -12.96
CA ARG A 96 25.21 -1.82 -13.34
C ARG A 96 24.75 -0.83 -14.39
N SER A 97 24.85 0.46 -14.08
CA SER A 97 24.57 1.52 -15.04
C SER A 97 25.28 1.15 -16.34
N GLN A 98 24.50 0.89 -17.39
CA GLN A 98 25.04 0.82 -18.74
C GLN A 98 25.52 2.20 -19.15
#